data_AF-A0A8R7PNT2-F1
#
_entry.id   AF-A0A8R7PNT2-F1
#
_cell.length_a   1.000
_cell.length_b   1.000
_cell.length_c   1.000
_cell.angle_alpha   90.00
_cell.angle_beta   90.00
_cell.angle_gamma   90.00
#
_symmetry.space_group_name_H-M   'P 1'
#
loop_
_entity.id
_entity.type
_entity.pdbx_description
1 polymer ?
#
loop_
_entity_poly.entity_id
_entity_poly.type
_entity_poly.pdbx_seq_one_letter_code
_entity_poly.pdbx_strand_id
1 'polypeptide(L)'
;MEASGMAEARRPPHVAMLVTPGMGHLIPLAELAKRLAARHGVTATLITFASTASATQRAFLASLPPTIASMSLPPVDLSDLPHGASLATLMSKECVRLVPVLIGVLTGLMETTRLVAYVADVLGTDSFDAAVAAGVPRRYMFFTGNLHWLTLILHLPELDDTMPGEFRDLAEPVRLPGCVPIPGTEVMSALLDKSNPS
;
A
#
# COMPACT_ATOMS: atom_id res chain seq x y z
N MET A 1 -21.99 -25.31 17.61
CA MET A 1 -20.72 -24.58 17.35
C MET A 1 -19.98 -25.14 16.13
N GLU A 2 -19.99 -26.46 15.88
CA GLU A 2 -19.31 -27.09 14.72
C GLU A 2 -19.89 -26.75 13.33
N ALA A 3 -21.21 -26.58 13.21
CA ALA A 3 -21.85 -26.25 11.93
C ALA A 3 -21.44 -24.86 11.39
N SER A 4 -21.10 -23.91 12.26
CA SER A 4 -20.64 -22.57 11.89
C SER A 4 -19.21 -22.59 11.33
N GLY A 5 -18.30 -23.35 11.96
CA GLY A 5 -16.92 -23.49 11.48
C GLY A 5 -16.82 -24.24 10.14
N MET A 6 -17.74 -25.18 9.88
CA MET A 6 -17.78 -25.92 8.61
C MET A 6 -18.38 -25.11 7.46
N ALA A 7 -19.27 -24.14 7.76
CA ALA A 7 -19.80 -23.19 6.77
C ALA A 7 -18.77 -22.11 6.39
N GLU A 8 -17.93 -21.69 7.33
CA GLU A 8 -16.85 -20.72 7.11
C GLU A 8 -15.75 -21.32 6.21
N ALA A 9 -15.39 -22.59 6.41
CA ALA A 9 -14.41 -23.32 5.59
C ALA A 9 -14.83 -23.52 4.12
N ARG A 10 -16.12 -23.34 3.78
CA ARG A 10 -16.65 -23.49 2.41
C ARG A 10 -16.64 -22.19 1.61
N ARG A 11 -16.41 -21.04 2.25
CA ARG A 11 -16.31 -19.76 1.53
C ARG A 11 -14.93 -19.63 0.85
N PRO A 12 -14.87 -19.10 -0.38
CA PRO A 12 -13.59 -18.83 -1.02
C PRO A 12 -12.75 -17.91 -0.12
N PRO A 13 -11.42 -18.10 -0.04
CA PRO A 13 -10.57 -17.18 0.70
C PRO A 13 -10.76 -15.76 0.16
N HIS A 14 -10.78 -14.77 1.06
CA HIS A 14 -10.93 -13.37 0.72
C HIS A 14 -9.66 -12.59 1.09
N VAL A 15 -9.28 -11.62 0.26
CA VAL A 15 -8.13 -10.74 0.48
C VAL A 15 -8.57 -9.28 0.36
N ALA A 16 -8.29 -8.50 1.39
CA ALA A 16 -8.45 -7.05 1.35
C ALA A 16 -7.14 -6.42 0.85
N MET A 17 -7.24 -5.49 -0.09
CA MET A 17 -6.07 -4.81 -0.68
C MET A 17 -6.26 -3.31 -0.62
N LEU A 18 -5.44 -2.62 0.18
CA LEU A 18 -5.41 -1.16 0.17
C LEU A 18 -4.59 -0.67 -1.01
N VAL A 19 -5.24 0.15 -1.83
CA VAL A 19 -4.65 0.78 -3.00
C VAL A 19 -4.33 2.21 -2.64
N THR A 20 -3.05 2.54 -2.46
CA THR A 20 -2.67 3.94 -2.21
C THR A 20 -2.97 4.81 -3.45
N PRO A 21 -3.16 6.13 -3.28
CA PRO A 21 -3.57 7.00 -4.37
C PRO A 21 -2.77 6.90 -5.67
N GLY A 22 -3.44 6.60 -6.79
CA GLY A 22 -2.87 6.69 -8.14
C GLY A 22 -3.06 5.44 -8.98
N MET A 23 -3.23 5.62 -10.30
CA MET A 23 -3.44 4.49 -11.23
C MET A 23 -2.24 3.55 -11.30
N GLY A 24 -1.02 4.05 -11.04
CA GLY A 24 0.21 3.24 -10.95
C GLY A 24 0.23 2.23 -9.80
N HIS A 25 -0.56 2.47 -8.74
CA HIS A 25 -0.75 1.53 -7.62
C HIS A 25 -1.96 0.62 -7.88
N LEU A 26 -3.04 1.19 -8.41
CA LEU A 26 -4.28 0.46 -8.67
C LEU A 26 -4.13 -0.64 -9.71
N ILE A 27 -3.52 -0.35 -10.86
CA ILE A 27 -3.44 -1.31 -11.96
C ILE A 27 -2.67 -2.57 -11.54
N PRO A 28 -1.47 -2.48 -10.92
CA PRO A 28 -0.73 -3.66 -10.47
C PRO A 28 -1.44 -4.47 -9.38
N LEU A 29 -2.08 -3.82 -8.40
CA LEU A 29 -2.83 -4.53 -7.35
C LEU A 29 -4.07 -5.22 -7.91
N ALA A 30 -4.79 -4.59 -8.84
CA ALA A 30 -5.91 -5.22 -9.53
C ALA A 30 -5.44 -6.42 -10.38
N GLU A 31 -4.27 -6.33 -11.01
CA GLU A 31 -3.66 -7.45 -11.73
C GLU A 31 -3.29 -8.61 -10.78
N LEU A 32 -2.72 -8.32 -9.61
CA LEU A 32 -2.49 -9.31 -8.57
C LEU A 32 -3.80 -9.98 -8.12
N ALA A 33 -4.85 -9.20 -7.87
CA ALA A 33 -6.16 -9.72 -7.48
C ALA A 33 -6.76 -10.65 -8.55
N LYS A 34 -6.69 -10.28 -9.84
CA LYS A 34 -7.14 -11.13 -10.95
C LYS A 34 -6.38 -12.45 -11.00
N ARG A 35 -5.05 -12.43 -10.80
CA ARG A 35 -4.22 -13.64 -10.78
C ARG A 35 -4.54 -14.55 -9.61
N LEU A 36 -4.77 -13.98 -8.42
CA LEU A 36 -5.19 -14.74 -7.24
C LEU A 36 -6.57 -15.38 -7.46
N ALA A 37 -7.51 -14.64 -8.04
CA ALA A 37 -8.83 -15.18 -8.38
C ALA A 37 -8.74 -16.33 -9.39
N ALA A 38 -8.05 -16.12 -10.50
CA ALA A 38 -7.95 -17.10 -11.58
C ALA A 38 -7.21 -18.38 -11.18
N ARG A 39 -6.17 -18.27 -10.35
CA ARG A 39 -5.27 -19.40 -10.03
C ARG A 39 -5.62 -20.10 -8.72
N HIS A 40 -6.25 -19.40 -7.79
CA HIS A 40 -6.44 -19.86 -6.42
C HIS A 40 -7.88 -19.75 -5.92
N GLY A 41 -8.83 -19.29 -6.76
CA GLY A 41 -10.24 -19.14 -6.37
C GLY A 41 -10.43 -18.12 -5.25
N VAL A 42 -9.51 -17.15 -5.13
CA VAL A 42 -9.54 -16.09 -4.12
C VAL A 42 -10.49 -14.98 -4.58
N THR A 43 -11.28 -14.45 -3.66
CA THR A 43 -12.03 -13.21 -3.88
C THR A 43 -11.25 -12.04 -3.27
N ALA A 44 -11.46 -10.82 -3.78
CA ALA A 44 -10.74 -9.66 -3.28
C ALA A 44 -11.63 -8.42 -3.13
N THR A 45 -11.27 -7.55 -2.20
CA THR A 45 -11.80 -6.19 -2.10
C THR A 45 -10.66 -5.20 -2.25
N LEU A 46 -10.74 -4.36 -3.29
CA LEU A 46 -9.84 -3.23 -3.46
C LEU A 46 -10.38 -2.04 -2.67
N ILE A 47 -9.62 -1.58 -1.68
CA ILE A 47 -9.95 -0.45 -0.82
C ILE A 47 -9.21 0.77 -1.37
N THR A 48 -9.95 1.77 -1.85
CA THR A 48 -9.42 2.99 -2.49
C THR A 48 -9.68 4.23 -1.64
N PHE A 49 -9.07 5.35 -2.00
CA PHE A 49 -9.23 6.64 -1.31
C PHE A 49 -10.17 7.56 -2.10
N ALA A 50 -11.04 8.31 -1.40
CA ALA A 50 -11.93 9.29 -2.02
C ALA A 50 -11.16 10.35 -2.81
N SER A 51 -9.94 10.72 -2.37
CA SER A 51 -9.03 11.66 -3.05
C SER A 51 -8.68 11.25 -4.49
N THR A 52 -8.82 9.96 -4.82
CA THR A 52 -8.48 9.41 -6.14
C THR A 52 -9.67 9.13 -7.05
N ALA A 53 -10.88 9.41 -6.55
CA ALA A 53 -12.10 9.14 -7.26
C ALA A 53 -12.17 9.94 -8.56
N SER A 54 -11.93 9.26 -9.68
CA SER A 54 -12.01 9.84 -11.03
C SER A 54 -12.92 8.99 -11.92
N ALA A 55 -13.37 9.56 -13.04
CA ALA A 55 -14.14 8.81 -14.03
C ALA A 55 -13.36 7.59 -14.54
N THR A 56 -12.07 7.77 -14.81
CA THR A 56 -11.15 6.71 -15.23
C THR A 56 -11.02 5.61 -14.19
N GLN A 57 -10.81 5.98 -12.92
CA GLN A 57 -10.71 4.99 -11.84
C GLN A 57 -12.01 4.21 -11.69
N ARG A 58 -13.17 4.88 -11.68
CA ARG A 58 -14.48 4.22 -11.56
C ARG A 58 -14.73 3.26 -12.73
N ALA A 59 -14.44 3.69 -13.96
CA ALA A 59 -14.57 2.83 -15.13
C ALA A 59 -13.65 1.61 -15.06
N PHE A 60 -12.41 1.80 -14.60
CA PHE A 60 -11.47 0.70 -14.40
C PHE A 60 -11.98 -0.29 -13.35
N LEU A 61 -12.39 0.17 -12.16
CA LEU A 61 -12.93 -0.69 -11.10
C LEU A 61 -14.19 -1.44 -11.54
N ALA A 62 -15.09 -0.77 -12.26
CA ALA A 62 -16.30 -1.38 -12.81
C ALA A 62 -16.02 -2.45 -13.89
N SER A 63 -14.85 -2.39 -14.53
CA SER A 63 -14.44 -3.40 -15.53
C SER A 63 -13.87 -4.68 -14.92
N LEU A 64 -13.63 -4.71 -13.60
CA LEU A 64 -13.02 -5.86 -12.94
C LEU A 64 -13.99 -7.06 -12.86
N PRO A 65 -13.46 -8.30 -12.85
CA PRO A 65 -14.29 -9.49 -12.69
C PRO A 65 -15.13 -9.47 -11.40
N PRO A 66 -16.30 -10.13 -11.37
CA PRO A 66 -17.19 -10.14 -10.19
C PRO A 66 -16.56 -10.68 -8.89
N THR A 67 -15.45 -11.42 -8.99
CA THR A 67 -14.68 -11.91 -7.84
C THR A 67 -13.87 -10.81 -7.14
N ILE A 68 -13.80 -9.61 -7.72
CA ILE A 68 -13.05 -8.46 -7.22
C ILE A 68 -14.02 -7.32 -7.00
N ALA A 69 -14.34 -7.06 -5.74
CA ALA A 69 -15.10 -5.89 -5.33
C ALA A 69 -14.19 -4.68 -5.13
N SER A 70 -14.79 -3.50 -5.06
CA SER A 70 -14.09 -2.27 -4.69
C SER A 70 -14.91 -1.43 -3.72
N MET A 71 -14.25 -0.76 -2.79
CA MET A 71 -14.87 0.21 -1.89
C MET A 71 -13.97 1.43 -1.69
N SER A 72 -14.57 2.60 -1.49
CA SER A 72 -13.82 3.83 -1.22
C SER A 72 -13.89 4.18 0.26
N LEU A 73 -12.74 4.52 0.84
CA LEU A 73 -12.62 5.17 2.13
C LEU A 73 -13.15 6.61 2.04
N PRO A 74 -13.63 7.17 3.16
CA PRO A 74 -14.10 8.55 3.22
C PRO A 74 -12.96 9.55 2.96
N PRO A 75 -13.29 10.79 2.55
CA PRO A 75 -12.29 11.84 2.43
C PRO A 75 -11.70 12.19 3.78
N VAL A 76 -10.43 12.58 3.77
CA VAL A 76 -9.69 13.05 4.93
C VAL A 76 -9.36 14.52 4.73
N ASP A 77 -9.53 15.33 5.77
CA ASP A 77 -9.01 16.68 5.76
C ASP A 77 -7.48 16.64 5.83
N LEU A 78 -6.80 17.29 4.89
CA LEU A 78 -5.34 17.45 4.84
C LEU A 78 -4.92 18.93 4.81
N SER A 79 -5.85 19.84 5.11
CA SER A 79 -5.65 21.30 5.02
C SER A 79 -4.63 21.86 6.02
N ASP A 80 -4.29 21.08 7.06
CA ASP A 80 -3.27 21.40 8.04
C ASP A 80 -1.83 21.15 7.54
N LEU A 81 -1.66 20.48 6.39
CA LEU A 81 -0.34 20.23 5.81
C LEU A 81 0.21 21.46 5.08
N PRO A 82 1.55 21.66 5.08
CA PRO A 82 2.17 22.80 4.41
C PRO A 82 1.81 22.89 2.92
N HIS A 83 1.62 24.11 2.43
CA HIS A 83 1.53 24.37 0.99
C HIS A 83 2.82 23.92 0.30
N GLY A 84 2.71 23.02 -0.67
CA GLY A 84 3.86 22.44 -1.38
C GLY A 84 4.37 21.12 -0.79
N ALA A 85 3.67 20.52 0.18
CA ALA A 85 3.95 19.16 0.62
C ALA A 85 4.03 18.19 -0.58
N SER A 86 4.99 17.27 -0.54
CA SER A 86 5.19 16.33 -1.63
C SER A 86 3.96 15.42 -1.80
N LEU A 87 3.73 14.92 -3.02
CA LEU A 87 2.61 14.00 -3.27
C LEU A 87 2.73 12.75 -2.38
N ALA A 88 3.94 12.24 -2.17
CA ALA A 88 4.20 11.09 -1.30
C ALA A 88 3.81 11.40 0.16
N THR A 89 4.09 12.61 0.65
CA THR A 89 3.68 13.07 1.99
C THR A 89 2.17 13.14 2.12
N LEU A 90 1.49 13.72 1.14
CA LEU A 90 0.03 13.80 1.14
C LEU A 90 -0.58 12.40 1.19
N MET A 91 -0.08 11.47 0.37
CA MET A 91 -0.54 10.07 0.34
C MET A 91 -0.29 9.34 1.66
N SER A 92 0.91 9.48 2.22
CA SER A 92 1.29 8.86 3.50
C SER A 92 0.41 9.39 4.64
N LYS A 93 0.25 10.72 4.75
CA LYS A 93 -0.61 11.34 5.78
C LYS A 93 -2.08 10.97 5.62
N GLU A 94 -2.58 10.87 4.40
CA GLU A 94 -3.94 10.39 4.14
C GLU A 94 -4.10 8.94 4.63
N CYS A 95 -3.14 8.06 4.34
CA CYS A 95 -3.15 6.67 4.80
C CYS A 95 -3.16 6.57 6.33
N VAL A 96 -2.26 7.29 7.01
CA VAL A 96 -2.18 7.31 8.48
C VAL A 96 -3.50 7.74 9.11
N ARG A 97 -4.11 8.82 8.61
CA ARG A 97 -5.38 9.34 9.16
C ARG A 97 -6.56 8.40 8.94
N LEU A 98 -6.49 7.51 7.95
CA LEU A 98 -7.52 6.52 7.67
C LEU A 98 -7.36 5.19 8.41
N VAL A 99 -6.25 4.98 9.12
CA VAL A 99 -6.03 3.77 9.94
C VAL A 99 -7.24 3.46 10.85
N PRO A 100 -7.81 4.41 11.61
CA PRO A 100 -8.95 4.11 12.48
C PRO A 100 -10.21 3.65 11.71
N VAL A 101 -10.47 4.27 10.55
CA VAL A 101 -11.61 3.89 9.70
C VAL A 101 -11.40 2.49 9.12
N LEU A 102 -10.16 2.20 8.72
CA LEU A 102 -9.79 0.92 8.13
C LEU A 102 -9.94 -0.24 9.11
N ILE A 103 -9.74 -0.04 10.41
CA ILE A 103 -10.04 -1.06 11.44
C ILE A 103 -11.49 -1.52 11.30
N GLY A 104 -12.44 -0.59 11.26
CA GLY A 104 -13.86 -0.91 11.13
C GLY A 104 -14.19 -1.63 9.82
N VAL A 105 -13.58 -1.19 8.71
CA VAL A 105 -13.73 -1.83 7.39
C VAL A 105 -13.23 -3.27 7.43
N LEU A 106 -12.03 -3.50 7.96
CA LEU A 106 -11.43 -4.84 8.01
C LEU A 106 -12.18 -5.76 8.97
N THR A 107 -12.64 -5.26 10.11
CA THR A 107 -13.50 -6.01 11.04
C THR A 107 -14.81 -6.44 10.34
N GLY A 108 -15.48 -5.54 9.62
CA GLY A 108 -16.67 -5.90 8.85
C GLY A 108 -16.40 -6.94 7.76
N LEU A 109 -15.24 -6.87 7.10
CA LEU A 109 -14.82 -7.89 6.14
C LEU A 109 -14.52 -9.24 6.80
N MET A 110 -13.93 -9.26 8.01
CA MET A 110 -13.73 -10.48 8.80
C MET A 110 -15.07 -11.15 9.17
N GLU A 111 -16.12 -10.36 9.45
CA GLU A 111 -17.44 -10.88 9.81
C GLU A 111 -18.22 -11.42 8.59
N THR A 112 -18.06 -10.77 7.43
CA THR A 112 -18.87 -11.05 6.24
C THR A 112 -18.19 -12.01 5.25
N THR A 113 -16.87 -12.14 5.32
CA THR A 113 -16.06 -12.93 4.39
C THR A 113 -15.09 -13.84 5.13
N ARG A 114 -14.45 -14.77 4.42
CA ARG A 114 -13.31 -15.51 4.96
C ARG A 114 -12.02 -14.73 4.69
N LEU A 115 -11.82 -13.59 5.36
CA LEU A 115 -10.67 -12.73 5.15
C LEU A 115 -9.39 -13.40 5.70
N VAL A 116 -8.48 -13.78 4.79
CA VAL A 116 -7.26 -14.56 5.14
C VAL A 116 -5.98 -13.76 5.07
N ALA A 117 -6.00 -12.60 4.41
CA ALA A 117 -4.86 -11.73 4.27
C ALA A 117 -5.27 -10.29 3.96
N TYR A 118 -4.41 -9.37 4.39
CA TYR A 118 -4.43 -7.97 4.01
C TYR A 118 -3.17 -7.64 3.21
N VAL A 119 -3.32 -6.87 2.13
CA VAL A 119 -2.24 -6.44 1.26
C VAL A 119 -2.24 -4.92 1.18
N ALA A 120 -1.08 -4.30 1.34
CA ALA A 120 -0.87 -2.88 1.04
C ALA A 120 0.40 -2.74 0.20
N ASP A 121 0.53 -1.64 -0.54
CA ASP A 121 1.82 -1.28 -1.13
C ASP A 121 2.74 -0.59 -0.11
N VAL A 122 3.94 -0.17 -0.55
CA VAL A 122 4.96 0.43 0.31
C VAL A 122 4.52 1.71 1.01
N LEU A 123 3.60 2.49 0.43
CA LEU A 123 3.11 3.73 1.02
C LEU A 123 1.96 3.47 2.00
N GLY A 124 1.40 2.25 1.99
CA GLY A 124 0.31 1.85 2.85
C GLY A 124 0.74 1.02 4.06
N THR A 125 2.04 0.85 4.35
CA THR A 125 2.48 -0.07 5.41
C THR A 125 1.98 0.30 6.80
N ASP A 126 1.74 1.58 7.08
CA ASP A 126 1.15 2.06 8.34
C ASP A 126 -0.25 1.47 8.60
N SER A 127 -0.95 1.09 7.52
CA SER A 127 -2.25 0.42 7.62
C SER A 127 -2.19 -1.02 8.15
N PHE A 128 -0.99 -1.60 8.31
CA PHE A 128 -0.83 -2.91 8.95
C PHE A 128 -1.27 -2.91 10.40
N ASP A 129 -1.18 -1.77 11.10
CA ASP A 129 -1.70 -1.65 12.46
C ASP A 129 -3.22 -1.82 12.49
N ALA A 130 -3.93 -1.30 11.48
CA ALA A 130 -5.37 -1.54 11.37
C ALA A 130 -5.69 -3.02 11.16
N ALA A 131 -4.91 -3.70 10.31
CA ALA A 131 -5.08 -5.14 10.07
C ALA A 131 -4.78 -5.98 11.33
N VAL A 132 -3.81 -5.59 12.15
CA VAL A 132 -3.56 -6.22 13.46
C VAL A 132 -4.75 -6.01 14.39
N ALA A 133 -5.20 -4.76 14.54
CA ALA A 133 -6.30 -4.42 15.44
C ALA A 133 -7.60 -5.12 15.04
N ALA A 134 -7.84 -5.31 13.74
CA ALA A 134 -9.00 -6.05 13.21
C ALA A 134 -8.84 -7.59 13.27
N GLY A 135 -7.67 -8.11 13.70
CA GLY A 135 -7.43 -9.54 13.82
C GLY A 135 -7.16 -10.28 12.50
N VAL A 136 -6.74 -9.57 11.44
CA VAL A 136 -6.44 -10.18 10.14
C VAL A 136 -5.19 -11.06 10.27
N PRO A 137 -5.25 -12.35 9.89
CA PRO A 137 -4.21 -13.32 10.24
C PRO A 137 -2.88 -13.11 9.48
N ARG A 138 -2.90 -12.50 8.29
CA ARG A 138 -1.70 -12.31 7.45
C ARG A 138 -1.70 -10.92 6.84
N ARG A 139 -0.50 -10.35 6.70
CA ARG A 139 -0.24 -9.03 6.12
C ARG A 139 0.90 -9.17 5.11
N TYR A 140 0.76 -8.57 3.94
CA TYR A 140 1.76 -8.60 2.89
C TYR A 140 1.98 -7.22 2.30
N MET A 141 3.25 -6.86 2.07
CA MET A 141 3.60 -5.70 1.29
C MET A 141 3.72 -6.12 -0.18
N PHE A 142 2.97 -5.48 -1.07
CA PHE A 142 3.13 -5.63 -2.51
C PHE A 142 3.95 -4.47 -3.06
N PHE A 143 5.23 -4.74 -3.32
CA PHE A 143 6.16 -3.75 -3.83
C PHE A 143 6.11 -3.72 -5.36
N THR A 144 5.68 -2.61 -5.94
CA THR A 144 5.56 -2.42 -7.40
C THR A 144 6.84 -1.90 -8.06
N GLY A 145 7.90 -1.72 -7.28
CA GLY A 145 9.24 -1.36 -7.75
C GLY A 145 10.13 -2.56 -8.06
N ASN A 146 11.41 -2.28 -8.32
CA ASN A 146 12.43 -3.30 -8.54
C ASN A 146 13.20 -3.62 -7.25
N LEU A 147 13.98 -4.72 -7.24
CA LEU A 147 14.75 -5.15 -6.08
C LEU A 147 15.79 -4.11 -5.64
N HIS A 148 16.35 -3.37 -6.60
CA HIS A 148 17.35 -2.35 -6.31
C HIS A 148 16.77 -1.20 -5.47
N TRP A 149 15.56 -0.74 -5.81
CA TRP A 149 14.83 0.26 -5.05
C TRP A 149 14.32 -0.28 -3.71
N LEU A 150 13.83 -1.51 -3.66
CA LEU A 150 13.47 -2.14 -2.39
C LEU A 150 14.68 -2.21 -1.44
N THR A 151 15.84 -2.58 -1.96
CA THR A 151 17.09 -2.65 -1.18
C THR A 151 17.47 -1.26 -0.68
N LEU A 152 17.35 -0.22 -1.51
CA LEU A 152 17.57 1.16 -1.06
C LEU A 152 16.66 1.50 0.13
N ILE A 153 15.35 1.26 0.01
CA ILE A 153 14.39 1.58 1.07
C ILE A 153 14.71 0.86 2.38
N LEU A 154 15.08 -0.43 2.30
CA LEU A 154 15.40 -1.21 3.50
C LEU A 154 16.68 -0.74 4.21
N HIS A 155 17.62 -0.15 3.48
CA HIS A 155 18.85 0.41 4.02
C HIS A 155 18.77 1.93 4.29
N LEU A 156 17.65 2.59 3.99
CA LEU A 156 17.53 4.04 4.17
C LEU A 156 17.86 4.51 5.60
N PRO A 157 17.38 3.85 6.68
CA PRO A 157 17.71 4.30 8.03
C PRO A 157 19.21 4.30 8.32
N GLU A 158 19.92 3.24 7.91
CA GLU A 158 21.37 3.14 8.07
C GLU A 158 22.12 4.18 7.22
N LEU A 159 21.66 4.40 5.98
CA LEU A 159 22.22 5.42 5.09
C LEU A 159 22.00 6.83 5.63
N ASP A 160 20.85 7.09 6.25
CA ASP A 160 20.57 8.40 6.85
C ASP A 160 21.50 8.72 8.02
N ASP A 161 21.73 7.73 8.89
CA ASP A 161 22.65 7.84 10.04
C ASP A 161 24.12 8.00 9.62
N THR A 162 24.53 7.29 8.56
CA THR A 162 25.95 7.21 8.15
C THR A 162 26.36 8.27 7.14
N MET A 163 25.41 8.87 6.42
CA MET A 163 25.68 9.87 5.37
C MET A 163 25.06 11.23 5.75
N PRO A 164 25.79 12.06 6.52
CA PRO A 164 25.32 13.40 6.85
C PRO A 164 25.32 14.28 5.58
N GLY A 165 24.16 14.89 5.28
CA GLY A 165 23.96 15.74 4.09
C GLY A 165 22.99 15.16 3.07
N GLU A 166 22.77 15.90 1.99
CA GLU A 166 21.81 15.54 0.93
C GLU A 166 22.39 14.52 -0.05
N PHE A 167 21.58 13.57 -0.50
CA PHE A 167 22.03 12.57 -1.47
C PHE A 167 22.55 13.20 -2.77
N ARG A 168 21.95 14.32 -3.20
CA ARG A 168 22.36 15.04 -4.42
C ARG A 168 23.79 15.60 -4.36
N ASP A 169 24.30 15.84 -3.16
CA ASP A 169 25.60 16.45 -2.90
C ASP A 169 26.69 15.41 -2.61
N LEU A 170 26.35 14.12 -2.62
CA LEU A 170 27.31 13.04 -2.39
C LEU A 170 28.36 12.99 -3.50
N ALA A 171 29.62 13.11 -3.11
CA ALA A 171 30.77 12.95 -4.02
C ALA A 171 30.98 11.49 -4.46
N GLU A 172 30.60 10.54 -3.62
CA GLU A 172 30.66 9.10 -3.92
C GLU A 172 29.25 8.52 -4.09
N PRO A 173 29.07 7.53 -4.97
CA PRO A 173 27.77 6.88 -5.17
C PRO A 173 27.35 6.08 -3.93
N VAL A 174 26.05 6.00 -3.68
CA VAL A 174 25.46 5.12 -2.67
C VAL A 174 25.70 3.67 -3.06
N ARG A 175 26.30 2.89 -2.15
CA ARG A 175 26.62 1.48 -2.36
C ARG A 175 25.73 0.61 -1.50
N LEU A 176 24.86 -0.15 -2.14
CA LEU A 176 24.00 -1.13 -1.48
C LEU A 176 24.59 -2.54 -1.64
N PRO A 177 24.43 -3.44 -0.65
CA PRO A 177 24.91 -4.81 -0.74
C PRO A 177 24.39 -5.53 -2.00
N GLY A 178 25.30 -6.08 -2.81
CA GLY A 178 24.96 -6.84 -4.02
C GLY A 178 24.34 -6.04 -5.18
N CYS A 179 24.35 -4.71 -5.09
CA CYS A 179 23.76 -3.82 -6.09
C CYS A 179 24.82 -3.03 -6.87
N VAL A 180 24.43 -2.53 -8.05
CA VAL A 180 25.21 -1.50 -8.75
C VAL A 180 25.21 -0.19 -7.92
N PRO A 181 26.31 0.58 -7.91
CA PRO A 181 26.34 1.86 -7.20
C PRO A 181 25.34 2.87 -7.79
N ILE A 182 24.69 3.65 -6.93
CA ILE A 182 23.70 4.68 -7.32
C ILE A 182 24.36 6.05 -7.21
N PRO A 183 24.53 6.80 -8.32
CA PRO A 183 24.96 8.19 -8.24
C PRO A 183 24.02 9.00 -7.34
N GLY A 184 24.55 9.88 -6.50
CA GLY A 184 23.74 10.68 -5.56
C GLY A 184 22.59 11.45 -6.23
N THR A 185 22.83 11.97 -7.44
CA THR A 185 21.84 12.67 -8.27
C THR A 185 20.75 11.77 -8.86
N GLU A 186 20.95 10.45 -8.86
CA GLU A 186 19.99 9.45 -9.34
C GLU A 186 19.25 8.75 -8.19
N VAL A 187 19.61 9.06 -6.94
CA VAL A 187 18.80 8.68 -5.77
C VAL A 187 17.41 9.31 -5.94
N MET A 188 16.37 8.55 -5.61
CA MET A 188 14.98 8.95 -5.87
C MET A 188 14.68 10.38 -5.42
N SER A 189 13.97 11.13 -6.26
CA SER A 189 13.65 12.54 -6.01
C SER A 189 12.98 12.81 -4.67
N ALA A 190 12.16 11.88 -4.18
CA ALA A 190 11.50 11.98 -2.87
C ALA A 190 12.48 11.85 -1.68
N LEU A 191 13.69 11.35 -1.92
CA LEU A 191 14.76 11.19 -0.95
C LEU A 191 15.88 12.21 -1.16
N LEU A 192 15.87 12.97 -2.26
CA LEU A 192 16.92 13.96 -2.58
C LEU A 192 16.92 15.19 -1.67
N ASP A 193 15.87 15.39 -0.88
CA ASP A 193 15.72 16.51 0.05
C ASP A 193 15.38 16.00 1.46
N LYS A 194 16.40 15.78 2.28
CA LYS A 194 16.24 15.36 3.68
C LYS A 194 15.62 16.46 4.54
N SER A 195 15.64 17.72 4.10
CA SER A 195 14.99 18.84 4.80
C SER A 195 13.46 18.87 4.61
N ASN A 196 12.96 18.12 3.62
CA ASN A 196 11.53 17.90 3.38
C ASN A 196 11.24 16.40 3.19
N PRO A 197 11.40 15.59 4.26
CA PRO A 197 11.21 14.16 4.18
C PRO A 197 9.75 13.86 3.81
N SER A 198 9.58 12.90 2.89
CA SER A 198 8.25 12.51 2.42
C SER A 198 7.39 11.93 3.54
#